data_AF-A0A831XKL5-F1
#
_entry.id   AF-A0A831XKL5-F1
#
_cell.length_a   1.000
_cell.length_b   1.000
_cell.length_c   1.000
_cell.angle_alpha   90.00
_cell.angle_beta   90.00
_cell.angle_gamma   90.00
#
_symmetry.space_group_name_H-M   'P 1'
#
loop_
_entity.id
_entity.type
_entity.pdbx_description
1 polymer ?
#
loop_
_entity_poly.entity_id
_entity_poly.type
_entity_poly.pdbx_seq_one_letter_code
_entity_poly.pdbx_strand_id
1 'polypeptide(L)'
;AKIITNDFNLNKVAQIEGVPVLNINDLANALKPAVLPDERMEVKIVKEGKEPFQGVGYLDDGTMVVVDGGKNHVGKNVSVVVTSVLQTAAGRMIFSKLSSVIS
;
A
#
# COMPACT_ATOMS: atom_id res chain seq x y z
N ALA A 1 30.70 -1.85 16.58
CA ALA A 1 29.43 -1.35 17.18
C ALA A 1 28.40 -1.21 16.07
N LYS A 2 27.11 -1.48 16.32
CA LYS A 2 26.04 -1.24 15.33
C LYS A 2 25.53 0.19 15.50
N ILE A 3 25.45 0.95 14.41
CA ILE A 3 24.91 2.32 14.46
C ILE A 3 23.39 2.23 14.30
N ILE A 4 22.65 2.92 15.16
CA ILE A 4 21.21 3.12 15.03
C ILE A 4 21.02 4.56 14.57
N THR A 5 20.31 4.76 13.47
CA THR A 5 20.07 6.10 12.92
C THR A 5 18.73 6.16 12.21
N ASN A 6 18.17 7.37 12.11
CA ASN A 6 17.04 7.71 11.27
C ASN A 6 17.46 8.45 9.98
N ASP A 7 18.75 8.73 9.80
CA ASP A 7 19.30 9.48 8.67
C ASP A 7 19.58 8.56 7.47
N PHE A 8 18.94 8.84 6.33
CA PHE A 8 19.07 8.07 5.11
C PHE A 8 20.42 8.25 4.39
N ASN A 9 21.03 9.42 4.50
CA ASN A 9 22.33 9.70 3.86
C ASN A 9 23.45 9.01 4.65
N LEU A 10 23.37 9.02 5.98
CA LEU A 10 24.31 8.29 6.83
C LEU A 10 24.25 6.78 6.58
N ASN A 11 23.07 6.23 6.30
CA ASN A 11 22.90 4.84 5.85
C ASN A 11 23.77 4.50 4.62
N LYS A 12 23.75 5.36 3.59
CA LYS A 12 24.53 5.14 2.36
C LYS A 12 26.03 5.23 2.59
N VAL A 13 26.46 6.24 3.36
CA VAL A 13 27.88 6.40 3.71
C VAL A 13 28.37 5.21 4.52
N ALA A 14 27.60 4.77 5.53
CA ALA A 14 27.95 3.64 6.36
C ALA A 14 28.01 2.30 5.60
N GLN A 15 27.16 2.10 4.57
CA GLN A 15 27.26 0.93 3.69
C GLN A 15 28.57 0.91 2.90
N ILE A 16 29.03 2.07 2.40
CA ILE A 16 30.31 2.19 1.67
C ILE A 16 31.48 1.87 2.62
N GLU A 17 31.41 2.34 3.87
CA GLU A 17 32.40 2.10 4.92
C GLU A 17 32.28 0.71 5.58
N GLY A 18 31.34 -0.14 5.15
CA GLY A 18 31.13 -1.49 5.69
C GLY A 18 30.60 -1.52 7.13
N VAL A 19 30.05 -0.41 7.63
CA VAL A 19 29.52 -0.30 8.98
C VAL A 19 28.06 -0.76 9.00
N PRO A 20 27.69 -1.77 9.81
CA PRO A 20 26.32 -2.24 9.90
C PRO A 20 25.42 -1.19 10.58
N VAL A 21 24.38 -0.77 9.86
CA VAL A 21 23.39 0.21 10.33
C VAL A 21 22.02 -0.42 10.47
N LEU A 22 21.35 -0.13 11.58
CA LEU A 22 19.94 -0.43 11.80
C LEU A 22 19.16 0.88 11.62
N ASN A 23 18.42 0.99 10.51
CA ASN A 23 17.61 2.17 10.23
C ASN A 23 16.20 2.00 10.80
N ILE A 24 15.79 2.96 11.62
CA ILE A 24 14.48 2.94 12.28
C ILE A 24 13.34 3.07 11.26
N ASN A 25 13.55 3.76 10.14
CA ASN A 25 12.54 3.85 9.08
C ASN A 25 12.32 2.51 8.37
N ASP A 26 13.39 1.73 8.19
CA ASP A 26 13.28 0.38 7.59
C ASP A 26 12.50 -0.55 8.50
N LEU A 27 12.75 -0.48 9.81
CA LEU A 27 11.97 -1.22 10.81
C LEU A 27 10.50 -0.79 10.83
N ALA A 28 10.23 0.52 10.82
CA ALA A 28 8.86 1.04 10.80
C ALA A 28 8.11 0.62 9.52
N ASN A 29 8.80 0.56 8.37
CA ASN A 29 8.22 0.06 7.12
C ASN A 29 7.97 -1.45 7.17
N ALA A 30 8.86 -2.24 7.77
CA ALA A 30 8.70 -3.69 7.92
C ALA A 30 7.52 -4.08 8.84
N LEU A 31 7.12 -3.18 9.74
CA LEU A 31 5.98 -3.38 10.63
C LEU A 31 4.62 -3.01 10.00
N LYS A 32 4.60 -2.40 8.81
CA LYS A 32 3.34 -2.07 8.12
C LYS A 32 2.62 -3.36 7.71
N PRO A 33 1.29 -3.45 7.88
CA PRO A 33 0.53 -4.62 7.45
C PRO A 33 0.83 -4.99 5.99
N ALA A 34 1.25 -6.24 5.78
CA ALA A 34 1.62 -6.73 4.46
C ALA A 34 0.37 -7.13 3.69
N VAL A 35 -0.21 -6.19 2.93
CA VAL A 35 -1.12 -6.56 1.84
C VAL A 35 -0.29 -7.13 0.69
N LEU A 36 -0.53 -8.38 0.31
CA LEU A 36 0.19 -9.08 -0.77
C LEU A 36 -0.72 -9.32 -1.99
N PRO A 37 -0.14 -9.48 -3.20
CA PRO A 37 -0.90 -10.00 -4.33
C PRO A 37 -1.64 -11.30 -3.98
N ASP A 38 -2.81 -11.50 -4.61
CA ASP A 38 -3.74 -12.61 -4.41
C ASP A 38 -4.46 -12.66 -3.05
N GLU A 39 -4.16 -11.74 -2.12
CA GLU A 39 -4.96 -11.60 -0.90
C GLU A 39 -6.33 -10.98 -1.20
N ARG A 40 -7.33 -11.46 -0.44
CA ARG A 40 -8.66 -10.87 -0.41
C ARG A 40 -8.74 -9.81 0.67
N MET A 41 -9.40 -8.71 0.34
CA MET A 41 -9.69 -7.64 1.29
C MET A 41 -11.04 -7.01 1.01
N GLU A 42 -11.57 -6.31 2.00
CA GLU A 42 -12.79 -5.52 1.86
C GLU A 42 -12.43 -4.05 1.73
N VAL A 43 -13.13 -3.34 0.85
CA VAL A 43 -12.95 -1.91 0.67
C VAL A 43 -14.26 -1.23 0.32
N LYS A 44 -14.51 -0.08 0.94
CA LYS A 44 -15.60 0.80 0.53
C LYS A 44 -15.19 1.60 -0.69
N ILE A 45 -15.97 1.52 -1.77
CA ILE A 45 -15.74 2.40 -2.93
C ILE A 45 -16.25 3.79 -2.57
N VAL A 46 -15.35 4.76 -2.50
CA VAL A 46 -15.65 6.14 -2.10
C VAL A 46 -15.96 7.01 -3.32
N LYS A 47 -15.27 6.77 -4.45
CA LYS A 47 -15.43 7.55 -5.68
C LYS A 47 -15.07 6.75 -6.92
N GLU A 48 -15.41 7.28 -8.09
CA GLU A 48 -14.92 6.76 -9.37
C GLU A 48 -13.40 6.95 -9.49
N GLY A 49 -12.74 5.97 -10.12
CA GLY A 49 -11.32 6.01 -10.43
C GLY A 49 -11.02 6.81 -11.70
N LYS A 50 -9.73 6.89 -12.02
CA LYS A 50 -9.24 7.66 -13.17
C LYS A 50 -9.56 6.96 -14.49
N GLU A 51 -9.34 5.65 -14.55
CA GLU A 51 -9.62 4.87 -15.75
C GLU A 51 -11.08 4.41 -15.80
N PRO A 52 -11.62 4.12 -17.00
CA PRO A 52 -12.96 3.53 -17.13
C PRO A 52 -13.13 2.31 -16.23
N PHE A 53 -14.32 2.16 -15.66
CA PHE A 53 -14.70 1.06 -14.76
C PHE A 53 -14.01 0.99 -13.39
N GLN A 54 -13.04 1.86 -13.11
CA GLN A 54 -12.38 1.88 -11.81
C GLN A 54 -13.24 2.52 -10.72
N GLY A 55 -13.15 1.97 -9.52
CA GLY A 55 -13.51 2.62 -8.26
C GLY A 55 -12.27 2.87 -7.41
N VAL A 56 -12.34 3.83 -6.49
CA VAL A 56 -11.27 4.12 -5.53
C VAL A 56 -11.84 4.09 -4.12
N GLY A 57 -11.15 3.38 -3.24
CA GLY A 57 -11.34 3.38 -1.80
C GLY A 57 -10.05 3.68 -1.07
N TYR A 58 -10.13 3.73 0.26
CA TYR A 58 -9.00 3.99 1.14
C TYR A 58 -9.04 3.03 2.32
N LEU A 59 -7.87 2.59 2.76
CA LEU A 59 -7.70 1.95 4.07
C LEU A 59 -7.61 2.99 5.18
N ASP A 60 -7.72 2.55 6.43
CA ASP A 60 -7.67 3.41 7.62
C ASP A 60 -6.33 4.15 7.77
N ASP A 61 -5.25 3.58 7.22
CA ASP A 61 -3.92 4.19 7.19
C ASP A 61 -3.71 5.19 6.03
N GLY A 62 -4.74 5.43 5.23
CA GLY A 62 -4.72 6.31 4.06
C GLY A 62 -4.20 5.67 2.78
N THR A 63 -3.84 4.39 2.78
CA THR A 63 -3.45 3.66 1.56
C THR A 63 -4.58 3.69 0.55
N MET A 64 -4.29 4.16 -0.67
CA MET A 64 -5.27 4.23 -1.74
C MET A 64 -5.46 2.86 -2.38
N VAL A 65 -6.70 2.40 -2.50
CA VAL A 65 -7.06 1.13 -3.15
C VAL A 65 -7.81 1.43 -4.43
N VAL A 66 -7.23 1.05 -5.56
CA VAL A 66 -7.83 1.15 -6.89
C VAL A 66 -8.45 -0.20 -7.24
N VAL A 67 -9.73 -0.21 -7.56
CA VAL A 67 -10.54 -1.41 -7.82
C VAL A 67 -11.03 -1.41 -9.26
N ASP A 68 -10.52 -2.34 -10.06
CA ASP A 68 -11.06 -2.62 -11.40
C ASP A 68 -12.45 -3.27 -11.27
N GLY A 69 -13.44 -2.72 -11.99
CA GLY A 69 -14.87 -3.02 -11.84
C GLY A 69 -15.57 -2.30 -10.67
N GLY A 70 -14.86 -1.43 -9.95
CA GLY A 70 -15.39 -0.71 -8.80
C GLY A 70 -16.36 0.44 -9.11
N LYS A 71 -16.38 0.97 -10.35
CA LYS A 71 -17.15 2.19 -10.71
C LYS A 71 -18.64 2.12 -10.34
N ASN A 72 -19.31 1.00 -10.64
CA ASN A 72 -20.75 0.86 -10.39
C ASN A 72 -21.10 0.56 -8.92
N HIS A 73 -20.09 0.52 -8.05
CA HIS A 73 -20.22 0.14 -6.65
C HIS A 73 -19.87 1.30 -5.69
N VAL A 74 -19.81 2.53 -6.19
CA VAL A 74 -19.61 3.73 -5.35
C VAL A 74 -20.64 3.78 -4.22
N GLY A 75 -20.15 4.00 -3.00
CA GLY A 75 -20.92 3.99 -1.76
C GLY A 75 -21.05 2.61 -1.09
N LYS A 76 -20.70 1.52 -1.78
CA LYS A 76 -20.83 0.14 -1.28
C LYS A 76 -19.50 -0.43 -0.78
N ASN A 77 -19.60 -1.40 0.12
CA ASN A 77 -18.49 -2.26 0.50
C ASN A 77 -18.39 -3.42 -0.50
N VAL A 78 -17.17 -3.69 -0.97
CA VAL A 78 -16.90 -4.77 -1.92
C VAL A 78 -15.73 -5.61 -1.43
N SER A 79 -15.79 -6.91 -1.70
CA SER A 79 -14.63 -7.79 -1.59
C SER A 79 -13.82 -7.71 -2.87
N VAL A 80 -12.51 -7.56 -2.74
CA VAL A 80 -11.57 -7.44 -3.85
C VAL A 80 -10.39 -8.39 -3.67
N VAL A 81 -9.75 -8.75 -4.78
CA VAL A 81 -8.48 -9.49 -4.79
C VAL A 81 -7.38 -8.54 -5.22
N VAL A 82 -6.30 -8.47 -4.43
CA VAL A 82 -5.15 -7.62 -4.71
C VAL A 82 -4.39 -8.15 -5.91
N THR A 83 -4.11 -7.29 -6.87
CA THR A 83 -3.32 -7.63 -8.06
C THR A 83 -1.88 -7.14 -7.94
N SER A 84 -1.67 -5.95 -7.38
CA SER A 84 -0.33 -5.42 -7.15
C SER A 84 -0.32 -4.32 -6.09
N VAL A 85 0.85 -4.09 -5.52
CA VAL A 85 1.09 -3.01 -4.57
C VAL A 85 2.20 -2.12 -5.11
N LEU A 86 1.94 -0.81 -5.20
CA LEU A 86 2.90 0.18 -5.65
C LEU A 86 3.22 1.14 -4.51
N GLN A 87 4.48 1.16 -4.10
CA GLN A 87 5.01 2.15 -3.17
C GLN A 87 5.55 3.35 -3.95
N THR A 88 5.08 4.54 -3.63
CA THR A 88 5.56 5.81 -4.20
C THR A 88 6.09 6.71 -3.08
N ALA A 89 6.76 7.81 -3.44
CA ALA A 89 7.18 8.82 -2.48
C ALA A 89 6.01 9.51 -1.75
N ALA A 90 4.83 9.56 -2.38
CA ALA A 90 3.62 10.17 -1.82
C ALA A 90 2.81 9.19 -0.95
N GLY A 91 3.14 7.90 -0.94
CA GLY A 91 2.41 6.89 -0.19
C GLY A 91 2.31 5.55 -0.91
N ARG A 92 1.49 4.66 -0.33
CA ARG A 92 1.22 3.31 -0.85
C ARG A 92 -0.08 3.30 -1.66
N MET A 93 -0.07 2.60 -2.78
CA MET A 93 -1.25 2.31 -3.59
C MET A 93 -1.40 0.80 -3.74
N ILE A 94 -2.63 0.30 -3.67
CA ILE A 94 -2.99 -1.10 -3.89
C ILE A 94 -3.90 -1.15 -5.11
N PHE A 95 -3.55 -1.97 -6.07
CA PHE A 95 -4.40 -2.29 -7.21
C PHE A 95 -5.09 -3.62 -6.95
N SER A 96 -6.36 -3.70 -7.31
CA SER A 96 -7.20 -4.85 -7.02
C SER A 96 -8.30 -5.02 -8.08
N LYS A 97 -8.90 -6.21 -8.10
CA LYS A 97 -10.06 -6.54 -8.94
C LYS A 97 -11.25 -6.88 -8.07
N LEU A 98 -12.43 -6.43 -8.50
CA LEU A 98 -13.68 -6.78 -7.84
C LEU A 98 -13.87 -8.31 -7.79
N SER A 99 -14.12 -8.83 -6.59
CA SER A 99 -14.44 -10.25 -6.35
C SER A 99 -15.94 -10.45 -6.13
N SER A 100 -16.55 -9.68 -5.21
CA SER A 100 -17.99 -9.73 -4.94
C SER A 100 -18.47 -8.45 -4.26
N VAL A 101 -19.77 -8.19 -4.34
CA VAL A 101 -20.42 -7.07 -3.63
C VAL A 101 -20.91 -7.58 -2.28
N ILE A 102 -20.56 -6.87 -1.20
CA ILE A 102 -21.02 -7.21 0.14
C ILE A 102 -22.33 -6.44 0.35
N SER A 103 -23.41 -7.18 0.60
CA SER A 103 -24.76 -6.65 0.79
C SER A 103 -25.00 -6.20 2.23
#